data_AF-A0A0F3MKM4-F1
#
_entry.id   AF-A0A0F3MKM4-F1
#
_cell.length_a   1.000
_cell.length_b   1.000
_cell.length_c   1.000
_cell.angle_alpha   90.00
_cell.angle_beta   90.00
_cell.angle_gamma   90.00
#
_symmetry.space_group_name_H-M   'P 1'
#
loop_
_entity.id
_entity.type
_entity.pdbx_description
1 polymer ?
#
loop_
_entity_poly.entity_id
_entity_poly.type
_entity_poly.pdbx_seq_one_letter_code
_entity_poly.pdbx_strand_id
1 'polypeptide(L)'
;MNESNSNQIKYIVELLQFKQFHKVSCIMEEYGINVSQVQQQVSEDILTGLKIFQQHCKKLSQSNYSNPVTTLFQAGKLEEARSSIGGRHVDTEIRKAISEGKFELTKFLIEYENEVILDYECRNDEGDTIIGFRLSRCKQYLAEIKNLLNKTEVTSSVVINTACEILDYLLTKYSSYIPNFIHNPDVSLLAHYFASKSFPECMAVLIQHRININCTDIDNNTPLDVAIENLKYDTAKLLIQNGAICSPVLIKQLPFEMAALLNTYQFFQKTNYFSDKTFIPDQVLADSLKISKFVQNPTYDLWLKLQSDTDYNIRLAQIRYEVKVNPKLLSIIEEPPTQSRKTRQSSGTIFDEETDDNLELEMIDSQSSNVTMELGGEIMEPLFKDYYE
;
A
#
# COMPACT_ATOMS: atom_id res chain seq x y z
N MET A 1 32.69 14.12 48.93
CA MET A 1 31.82 14.61 47.86
C MET A 1 30.60 15.22 48.51
N ASN A 2 30.21 16.45 48.16
CA ASN A 2 28.98 17.07 48.65
C ASN A 2 27.76 16.27 48.13
N GLU A 3 26.65 16.21 48.87
CA GLU A 3 25.42 15.48 48.46
C GLU A 3 24.94 15.87 47.04
N SER A 4 25.10 17.15 46.67
CA SER A 4 24.85 17.66 45.31
C SER A 4 25.62 16.89 44.24
N ASN A 5 26.92 16.64 44.44
CA ASN A 5 27.73 15.89 43.48
C ASN A 5 27.34 14.41 43.41
N SER A 6 26.82 13.83 44.50
CA SER A 6 26.33 12.44 44.49
C SER A 6 25.05 12.29 43.67
N ASN A 7 24.12 13.24 43.78
CA ASN A 7 22.90 13.24 42.96
C ASN A 7 23.21 13.48 41.47
N GLN A 8 24.16 14.37 41.15
CA GLN A 8 24.60 14.59 39.78
C GLN A 8 25.30 13.36 39.18
N ILE A 9 26.12 12.64 39.96
CA ILE A 9 26.73 11.39 39.49
C ILE A 9 25.66 10.33 39.21
N LYS A 10 24.65 10.17 40.09
CA LYS A 10 23.53 9.24 39.82
C LYS A 10 22.79 9.59 38.54
N TYR A 11 22.55 10.87 38.29
CA TYR A 11 21.91 11.34 37.06
C TYR A 11 22.79 11.12 35.81
N ILE A 12 24.10 11.35 35.90
CA ILE A 12 25.05 11.00 34.82
C ILE A 12 25.01 9.50 34.50
N VAL A 13 24.94 8.67 35.54
CA VAL A 13 24.88 7.20 35.39
C VAL A 13 23.60 6.79 34.65
N GLU A 14 22.46 7.37 35.00
CA GLU A 14 21.19 7.18 34.28
C GLU A 14 21.30 7.61 32.82
N LEU A 15 21.84 8.80 32.54
CA LEU A 15 22.05 9.30 31.17
C LEU A 15 22.95 8.38 30.34
N LEU A 16 23.99 7.79 30.95
CA LEU A 16 24.89 6.84 30.28
C LEU A 16 24.17 5.54 29.90
N GLN A 17 23.23 5.05 30.72
CA GLN A 17 22.41 3.87 30.39
C GLN A 17 21.61 4.10 29.11
N PHE A 18 21.09 5.31 28.92
CA PHE A 18 20.36 5.72 27.72
C PHE A 18 21.24 6.32 26.63
N LYS A 19 22.58 6.19 26.72
CA LYS A 19 23.54 6.71 25.71
C LYS A 19 23.39 8.21 25.42
N GLN A 20 22.93 9.01 26.40
CA GLN A 20 22.71 10.46 26.30
C GLN A 20 24.01 11.26 26.46
N PHE A 21 25.00 10.96 25.64
CA PHE A 21 26.39 11.41 25.82
C PHE A 21 26.59 12.92 25.82
N HIS A 22 25.89 13.68 24.98
CA HIS A 22 26.00 15.14 24.95
C HIS A 22 25.54 15.75 26.28
N LYS A 23 24.42 15.27 26.83
CA LYS A 23 23.91 15.72 28.13
C LYS A 23 24.90 15.41 29.25
N VAL A 24 25.52 14.23 29.22
CA VAL A 24 26.59 13.85 30.17
C VAL A 24 27.76 14.84 30.08
N SER A 25 28.23 15.19 28.88
CA SER A 25 29.33 16.15 28.70
C SER A 25 28.99 17.51 29.30
N CYS A 26 27.80 18.05 29.02
CA CYS A 26 27.36 19.34 29.56
C CYS A 26 27.33 19.36 31.09
N ILE A 27 26.78 18.31 31.72
CA ILE A 27 26.67 18.23 33.18
C ILE A 27 28.07 18.06 33.82
N MET A 28 28.93 17.24 33.22
CA MET A 28 30.29 17.07 33.73
C MET A 28 31.10 18.37 33.69
N GLU A 29 30.94 19.16 32.62
CA GLU A 29 31.57 20.48 32.49
C GLU A 29 30.99 21.50 33.48
N GLU A 30 29.65 21.58 33.60
CA GLU A 30 28.96 22.53 34.48
C GLU A 30 29.32 22.32 35.96
N TYR A 31 29.40 21.07 36.41
CA TYR A 31 29.64 20.71 37.81
C TYR A 31 31.09 20.31 38.11
N GLY A 32 31.99 20.37 37.12
CA GLY A 32 33.40 20.00 37.26
C GLY A 32 33.63 18.53 37.66
N ILE A 33 32.72 17.63 37.25
CA ILE A 33 32.78 16.20 37.57
C ILE A 33 33.71 15.51 36.57
N ASN A 34 34.71 14.78 37.06
CA ASN A 34 35.62 14.04 36.20
C ASN A 34 35.23 12.56 36.04
N VAL A 35 35.75 11.92 34.99
CA VAL A 35 35.44 10.52 34.69
C VAL A 35 35.79 9.58 35.84
N SER A 36 36.92 9.81 36.52
CA SER A 36 37.36 8.96 37.65
C SER A 36 36.39 9.00 38.83
N GLN A 37 35.74 10.14 39.08
CA GLN A 37 34.70 10.28 40.11
C GLN A 37 33.44 9.50 39.75
N VAL A 38 33.06 9.46 38.47
CA VAL A 38 31.94 8.64 38.00
C VAL A 38 32.31 7.16 38.13
N GLN A 39 33.48 6.73 37.66
CA GLN A 39 33.96 5.33 37.70
C GLN A 39 33.96 4.70 39.10
N GLN A 40 34.17 5.48 40.15
CA GLN A 40 34.16 4.99 41.53
C GLN A 40 32.77 4.62 42.06
N GLN A 41 31.68 4.96 41.36
CA GLN A 41 30.30 4.80 41.82
C GLN A 41 29.41 3.95 40.89
N VAL A 42 29.99 3.22 39.93
CA VAL A 42 29.21 2.48 38.91
C VAL A 42 29.56 1.00 38.77
N SER A 43 28.58 0.21 38.33
CA SER A 43 28.72 -1.21 37.99
C SER A 43 29.51 -1.44 36.69
N GLU A 44 29.97 -2.68 36.47
CA GLU A 44 30.77 -3.08 35.30
C GLU A 44 30.10 -2.79 33.94
N ASP A 45 28.77 -2.88 33.86
CA ASP A 45 28.01 -2.61 32.63
C ASP A 45 28.09 -1.13 32.22
N ILE A 46 28.07 -0.23 33.20
CA ILE A 46 28.06 1.22 32.95
C ILE A 46 29.47 1.74 32.66
N LEU A 47 30.51 1.05 33.17
CA LEU A 47 31.90 1.25 32.75
C LEU A 47 32.08 1.09 31.24
N THR A 48 31.31 0.21 30.59
CA THR A 48 31.33 0.06 29.12
C THR A 48 30.73 1.28 28.42
N GLY A 49 29.56 1.77 28.87
CA GLY A 49 28.97 3.01 28.36
C GLY A 49 29.86 4.23 28.56
N LEU A 50 30.60 4.27 29.68
CA LEU A 50 31.53 5.33 30.01
C LEU A 50 32.80 5.30 29.14
N LYS A 51 33.30 4.12 28.76
CA LYS A 51 34.37 3.97 27.76
C LYS A 51 33.93 4.47 26.38
N ILE A 52 32.69 4.15 25.98
CA ILE A 52 32.11 4.65 24.71
C ILE A 52 32.00 6.18 24.75
N PHE A 53 31.49 6.74 25.86
CA PHE A 53 31.45 8.19 26.09
C PHE A 53 32.84 8.85 25.99
N GLN A 54 33.86 8.27 26.63
CA GLN A 54 35.23 8.79 26.55
C GLN A 54 35.78 8.79 25.12
N GLN A 55 35.49 7.75 24.33
CA GLN A 55 35.85 7.72 22.91
C GLN A 55 35.09 8.79 22.12
N HIS A 56 33.81 9.00 22.43
CA HIS A 56 32.98 10.03 21.81
C HIS A 56 33.51 11.45 22.07
N CYS A 57 33.80 11.82 23.32
CA CYS A 57 34.34 13.15 23.66
C CYS A 57 35.66 13.44 22.96
N LYS A 58 36.55 12.43 22.83
CA LYS A 58 37.82 12.57 22.10
C LYS A 58 37.63 12.84 20.61
N LYS A 59 36.54 12.34 20.01
CA LYS A 59 36.26 12.50 18.57
C LYS A 59 35.55 13.83 18.26
N LEU A 60 34.65 14.29 19.14
CA LEU A 60 33.98 15.59 18.99
C LEU A 60 34.96 16.76 19.02
N SER A 61 35.99 16.72 19.88
CA SER A 61 37.00 17.77 19.99
C SER A 61 37.89 17.90 18.74
N GLN A 62 37.80 16.96 17.80
CA GLN A 62 38.65 16.90 16.61
C GLN A 62 37.90 17.23 15.30
N SER A 63 36.59 17.48 15.33
CA SER A 63 35.77 17.53 14.11
C SER A 63 35.14 18.90 13.82
N ASN A 64 35.53 19.54 12.71
CA ASN A 64 34.93 20.78 12.15
C ASN A 64 33.91 20.47 11.03
N TYR A 65 32.90 19.63 11.28
CA TYR A 65 31.92 19.28 10.24
C TYR A 65 30.58 20.00 10.41
N SER A 66 30.08 20.56 9.30
CA SER A 66 28.76 21.22 9.20
C SER A 66 27.57 20.25 9.37
N ASN A 67 27.78 18.94 9.17
CA ASN A 67 26.83 17.89 9.53
C ASN A 67 27.57 16.54 9.73
N PRO A 68 28.12 16.27 10.93
CA PRO A 68 29.04 15.15 11.14
C PRO A 68 28.38 13.77 10.95
N VAL A 69 27.10 13.64 11.30
CA VAL A 69 26.37 12.36 11.27
C VAL A 69 26.30 11.80 9.86
N THR A 70 25.94 12.65 8.88
CA THR A 70 25.75 12.23 7.49
C THR A 70 27.08 11.81 6.87
N THR A 71 28.14 12.60 7.09
CA THR A 71 29.47 12.30 6.55
C THR A 71 30.08 11.04 7.18
N LEU A 72 29.91 10.85 8.49
CA LEU A 72 30.40 9.65 9.19
C LEU A 72 29.63 8.40 8.77
N PHE A 73 28.31 8.51 8.57
CA PHE A 73 27.48 7.44 8.06
C PHE A 73 27.93 7.01 6.65
N GLN A 74 28.13 7.98 5.74
CA GLN A 74 28.64 7.73 4.39
C GLN A 74 30.03 7.10 4.38
N ALA A 75 30.86 7.39 5.38
CA ALA A 75 32.17 6.76 5.56
C ALA A 75 32.11 5.36 6.19
N GLY A 76 30.91 4.82 6.46
CA GLY A 76 30.71 3.50 7.09
C GLY A 76 31.02 3.47 8.59
N LYS A 77 31.23 4.63 9.22
CA LYS A 77 31.62 4.74 10.63
C LYS A 77 30.39 4.89 11.54
N LEU A 78 29.57 3.83 11.62
CA LEU A 78 28.27 3.86 12.31
C LEU A 78 28.37 4.26 13.79
N GLU A 79 29.32 3.70 14.53
CA GLU A 79 29.50 4.06 15.95
C GLU A 79 29.94 5.50 16.13
N GLU A 80 30.73 6.04 15.20
CA GLU A 80 31.12 7.45 15.22
C GLU A 80 29.94 8.35 14.87
N ALA A 81 29.09 7.94 13.93
CA ALA A 81 27.87 8.65 13.59
C ALA A 81 26.91 8.69 14.80
N ARG A 82 26.65 7.53 15.44
CA ARG A 82 25.82 7.43 16.66
C ARG A 82 26.36 8.29 17.80
N SER A 83 27.67 8.19 18.00
CA SER A 83 28.40 9.02 18.95
C SER A 83 28.15 10.50 18.60
N SER A 84 28.40 10.93 17.37
CA SER A 84 28.32 12.34 16.97
C SER A 84 26.96 13.00 17.22
N ILE A 85 25.85 12.26 17.21
CA ILE A 85 24.51 12.73 17.61
C ILE A 85 24.46 13.00 19.12
N GLY A 86 24.99 12.08 19.93
CA GLY A 86 25.13 12.25 21.38
C GLY A 86 23.82 12.39 22.15
N GLY A 87 22.71 11.84 21.66
CA GLY A 87 21.39 11.97 22.28
C GLY A 87 20.68 13.29 21.96
N ARG A 88 21.21 14.11 21.03
CA ARG A 88 20.46 15.25 20.46
C ARG A 88 19.31 14.74 19.60
N HIS A 89 18.22 15.50 19.55
CA HIS A 89 17.10 15.22 18.65
C HIS A 89 17.58 15.17 17.19
N VAL A 90 17.15 14.14 16.46
CA VAL A 90 17.51 13.92 15.05
C VAL A 90 16.36 14.14 14.08
N ASP A 91 15.26 14.72 14.55
CA ASP A 91 14.04 14.91 13.76
C ASP A 91 14.31 15.61 12.41
N THR A 92 15.08 16.70 12.49
CA THR A 92 15.39 17.54 11.34
C THR A 92 16.26 16.78 10.34
N GLU A 93 17.21 15.99 10.84
CA GLU A 93 18.08 15.13 10.06
C GLU A 93 17.29 14.00 9.39
N ILE A 94 16.33 13.39 10.09
CA ILE A 94 15.44 12.35 9.51
C ILE A 94 14.59 12.96 8.39
N ARG A 95 13.89 14.07 8.66
CA ARG A 95 13.05 14.73 7.64
C ARG A 95 13.86 15.16 6.43
N LYS A 96 15.07 15.69 6.64
CA LYS A 96 16.00 16.01 5.56
C LYS A 96 16.40 14.77 4.77
N ALA A 97 16.78 13.67 5.43
CA ALA A 97 17.15 12.42 4.79
C ALA A 97 16.01 11.83 3.95
N ILE A 98 14.76 11.88 4.45
CA ILE A 98 13.56 11.48 3.71
C ILE A 98 13.39 12.37 2.49
N SER A 99 13.43 13.69 2.67
CA SER A 99 13.26 14.64 1.56
C SER A 99 14.33 14.43 0.48
N GLU A 100 15.55 14.02 0.85
CA GLU A 100 16.66 13.77 -0.07
C GLU A 100 16.63 12.34 -0.67
N GLY A 101 15.68 11.49 -0.27
CA GLY A 101 15.60 10.10 -0.73
C GLY A 101 16.78 9.23 -0.23
N LYS A 102 17.31 9.51 0.96
CA LYS A 102 18.43 8.75 1.53
C LYS A 102 17.91 7.62 2.42
N PHE A 103 17.47 6.51 1.82
CA PHE A 103 16.84 5.39 2.53
C PHE A 103 17.68 4.84 3.70
N GLU A 104 18.93 4.43 3.45
CA GLU A 104 19.80 3.83 4.48
C GLU A 104 20.10 4.80 5.65
N LEU A 105 20.29 6.08 5.35
CA LEU A 105 20.48 7.10 6.39
C LEU A 105 19.18 7.30 7.19
N THR A 106 18.03 7.30 6.51
CA THR A 106 16.70 7.44 7.14
C THR A 106 16.47 6.30 8.13
N LYS A 107 16.73 5.05 7.70
CA LYS A 107 16.65 3.86 8.55
C LYS A 107 17.53 3.99 9.79
N PHE A 108 18.81 4.31 9.60
CA PHE A 108 19.76 4.48 10.71
C PHE A 108 19.31 5.53 11.73
N LEU A 109 18.81 6.68 11.26
CA LEU A 109 18.38 7.77 12.13
C LEU A 109 17.08 7.44 12.89
N ILE A 110 16.12 6.76 12.26
CA ILE A 110 14.88 6.33 12.92
C ILE A 110 15.16 5.29 14.02
N GLU A 111 16.06 4.33 13.76
CA GLU A 111 16.48 3.35 14.78
C GLU A 111 17.14 4.07 15.96
N TYR A 112 18.03 5.03 15.67
CA TYR A 112 18.64 5.83 16.72
C TYR A 112 17.61 6.62 17.54
N GLU A 113 16.66 7.28 16.88
CA GLU A 113 15.64 8.07 17.56
C GLU A 113 14.79 7.21 18.50
N ASN A 114 14.30 6.07 18.03
CA ASN A 114 13.44 5.21 18.85
C ASN A 114 14.20 4.58 20.01
N GLU A 115 15.41 4.05 19.78
CA GLU A 115 16.20 3.33 20.79
C GLU A 115 16.87 4.24 21.83
N VAL A 116 17.24 5.47 21.45
CA VAL A 116 18.10 6.33 22.29
C VAL A 116 17.34 7.54 22.79
N ILE A 117 16.52 8.16 21.95
CA ILE A 117 15.92 9.46 22.24
C ILE A 117 14.55 9.27 22.89
N LEU A 118 13.63 8.58 22.21
CA LEU A 118 12.26 8.42 22.69
C LEU A 118 12.19 7.54 23.94
N ASP A 119 12.96 6.46 24.00
CA ASP A 119 13.05 5.61 25.19
C ASP A 119 13.59 6.38 26.41
N TYR A 120 14.48 7.37 26.22
CA TYR A 120 14.94 8.25 27.29
C TYR A 120 13.91 9.32 27.66
N GLU A 121 13.32 9.99 26.68
CA GLU A 121 12.35 11.07 26.90
C GLU A 121 11.13 10.56 27.68
N CYS A 122 10.64 9.39 27.30
CA CYS A 122 9.46 8.79 27.90
C CYS A 122 9.80 7.81 29.05
N ARG A 123 11.04 7.79 29.55
CA ARG A 123 11.50 6.81 30.55
C ARG A 123 10.72 6.82 31.87
N ASN A 124 10.10 7.96 32.18
CA ASN A 124 9.29 8.16 33.38
C ASN A 124 7.79 8.25 33.07
N ASP A 125 7.41 8.15 31.79
CA ASP A 125 6.05 8.32 31.33
C ASP A 125 5.34 6.95 31.21
N GLU A 126 4.01 6.97 31.26
CA GLU A 126 3.19 5.81 31.00
C GLU A 126 3.29 5.39 29.52
N GLY A 127 3.07 4.10 29.23
CA GLY A 127 3.24 3.51 27.89
C GLY A 127 2.44 4.21 26.78
N ASP A 128 1.31 4.84 27.10
CA ASP A 128 0.50 5.56 26.11
C ASP A 128 1.17 6.84 25.60
N THR A 129 2.00 7.48 26.42
CA THR A 129 2.72 8.72 26.07
C THR A 129 3.76 8.45 24.99
N ILE A 130 4.57 7.40 25.16
CA ILE A 130 5.58 7.01 24.17
C ILE A 130 4.93 6.58 22.84
N ILE A 131 3.78 5.90 22.90
CA ILE A 131 2.99 5.54 21.71
C ILE A 131 2.52 6.80 20.98
N GLY A 132 2.00 7.78 21.71
CA GLY A 132 1.58 9.08 21.16
C GLY A 132 2.73 9.81 20.45
N PHE A 133 3.91 9.87 21.07
CA PHE A 133 5.09 10.49 20.46
C PHE A 133 5.53 9.76 19.19
N ARG A 134 5.65 8.43 19.23
CA ARG A 134 6.00 7.61 18.05
C ARG A 134 5.00 7.82 16.91
N LEU A 135 3.71 7.83 17.22
CA LEU A 135 2.66 8.09 16.24
C LEU A 135 2.80 9.49 15.63
N SER A 136 3.06 10.51 16.45
CA SER A 136 3.27 11.89 15.98
C SER A 136 4.47 12.00 15.06
N ARG A 137 5.60 11.35 15.38
CA ARG A 137 6.80 11.35 14.51
C ARG A 137 6.55 10.61 13.21
N CYS A 138 5.92 9.44 13.28
CA CYS A 138 5.54 8.68 12.10
C CYS A 138 4.69 9.53 11.13
N LYS A 139 3.67 10.25 11.64
CA LYS A 139 2.84 11.15 10.82
C LYS A 139 3.66 12.24 10.12
N GLN A 140 4.64 12.82 10.80
CA GLN A 140 5.54 13.81 10.20
C GLN A 140 6.40 13.19 9.10
N TYR A 141 6.94 11.98 9.31
CA TYR A 141 7.75 11.27 8.30
C TYR A 141 6.94 10.85 7.09
N LEU A 142 5.71 10.40 7.30
CA LEU A 142 4.75 10.11 6.22
C LEU A 142 4.39 11.38 5.43
N ALA A 143 4.27 12.53 6.09
CA ALA A 143 4.09 13.81 5.40
C ALA A 143 5.31 14.20 4.56
N GLU A 144 6.52 13.95 5.04
CA GLU A 144 7.74 14.20 4.25
C GLU A 144 7.87 13.28 3.03
N ILE A 145 7.35 12.04 3.08
CA ILE A 145 7.25 11.19 1.88
C ILE A 145 6.33 11.85 0.84
N LYS A 146 5.19 12.43 1.26
CA LYS A 146 4.32 13.18 0.34
C LYS A 146 5.06 14.36 -0.28
N ASN A 147 5.85 15.09 0.52
CA ASN A 147 6.67 16.20 0.04
C ASN A 147 7.74 15.73 -0.96
N LEU A 148 8.43 14.63 -0.67
CA LEU A 148 9.41 13.99 -1.57
C LEU A 148 8.79 13.70 -2.94
N LEU A 149 7.61 13.09 -2.96
CA LEU A 149 6.89 12.74 -4.19
C LEU A 149 6.42 13.96 -4.97
N ASN A 150 6.06 15.06 -4.30
CA ASN A 150 5.56 16.30 -4.92
C ASN A 150 6.65 17.31 -5.31
N LYS A 151 7.95 16.97 -5.20
CA LYS A 151 9.03 17.91 -5.52
C LYS A 151 9.02 18.42 -6.96
N THR A 152 8.57 17.58 -7.88
CA THR A 152 8.53 17.85 -9.33
C THR A 152 7.17 17.46 -9.89
N GLU A 153 6.78 18.09 -11.00
CA GLU A 153 5.53 17.75 -11.71
C GLU A 153 5.54 16.29 -12.21
N VAL A 154 6.71 15.80 -12.61
CA VAL A 154 6.96 14.40 -12.96
C VAL A 154 7.95 13.82 -11.96
N THR A 155 7.48 12.90 -11.12
CA THR A 155 8.32 12.16 -10.16
C THR A 155 9.05 11.03 -10.89
N SER A 156 10.37 10.93 -10.72
CA SER A 156 11.13 9.84 -11.36
C SER A 156 10.85 8.50 -10.69
N SER A 157 10.93 7.40 -11.45
CA SER A 157 10.78 6.04 -10.91
C SER A 157 11.76 5.74 -9.77
N VAL A 158 12.99 6.30 -9.82
CA VAL A 158 13.95 6.19 -8.72
C VAL A 158 13.41 6.80 -7.43
N VAL A 159 12.84 8.00 -7.50
CA VAL A 159 12.26 8.66 -6.32
C VAL A 159 11.03 7.91 -5.80
N ILE A 160 10.19 7.37 -6.69
CA ILE A 160 9.02 6.55 -6.30
C ILE A 160 9.48 5.28 -5.58
N ASN A 161 10.47 4.56 -6.12
CA ASN A 161 10.98 3.33 -5.52
C ASN A 161 11.58 3.61 -4.13
N THR A 162 12.39 4.65 -4.00
CA THR A 162 12.94 5.07 -2.71
C THR A 162 11.84 5.49 -1.72
N ALA A 163 10.81 6.19 -2.17
CA ALA A 163 9.66 6.52 -1.33
C ALA A 163 8.92 5.26 -0.86
N CYS A 164 8.78 4.25 -1.72
CA CYS A 164 8.20 2.96 -1.36
C CYS A 164 9.04 2.23 -0.32
N GLU A 165 10.37 2.21 -0.46
CA GLU A 165 11.29 1.61 0.53
C GLU A 165 11.18 2.29 1.89
N ILE A 166 11.18 3.63 1.93
CA ILE A 166 11.03 4.40 3.17
C ILE A 166 9.64 4.14 3.78
N LEU A 167 8.58 4.15 2.96
CA LEU A 167 7.21 3.90 3.40
C LEU A 167 7.07 2.50 4.01
N ASP A 168 7.53 1.47 3.31
CA ASP A 168 7.49 0.08 3.77
C ASP A 168 8.23 -0.10 5.10
N TYR A 169 9.42 0.50 5.21
CA TYR A 169 10.21 0.46 6.44
C TYR A 169 9.49 1.17 7.60
N LEU A 170 8.93 2.35 7.37
CA LEU A 170 8.17 3.09 8.38
C LEU A 170 6.96 2.28 8.86
N LEU A 171 6.15 1.75 7.94
CA LEU A 171 4.97 0.96 8.30
C LEU A 171 5.36 -0.28 9.10
N THR A 172 6.42 -0.98 8.68
CA THR A 172 6.94 -2.16 9.39
C THR A 172 7.40 -1.82 10.81
N LYS A 173 8.27 -0.82 10.95
CA LYS A 173 8.86 -0.48 12.25
C LYS A 173 7.85 0.12 13.21
N TYR A 174 7.03 1.06 12.76
CA TYR A 174 6.04 1.69 13.64
C TYR A 174 4.91 0.73 14.01
N SER A 175 4.56 -0.24 13.17
CA SER A 175 3.67 -1.34 13.57
C SER A 175 4.24 -2.20 14.69
N SER A 176 5.56 -2.36 14.77
CA SER A 176 6.19 -3.09 15.88
C SER A 176 6.19 -2.32 17.20
N TYR A 177 6.10 -0.99 17.13
CA TYR A 177 6.10 -0.12 18.30
C TYR A 177 4.71 0.31 18.77
N ILE A 178 3.72 0.32 17.87
CA ILE A 178 2.39 0.89 18.10
C ILE A 178 1.33 -0.20 17.85
N PRO A 179 0.60 -0.63 18.90
CA PRO A 179 -0.53 -1.54 18.73
C PRO A 179 -1.62 -0.93 17.82
N ASN A 180 -2.25 -1.75 16.97
CA ASN A 180 -3.30 -1.34 16.03
C ASN A 180 -2.91 -0.19 15.08
N PHE A 181 -1.61 0.01 14.82
CA PHE A 181 -1.10 1.09 13.98
C PHE A 181 -1.77 1.17 12.60
N ILE A 182 -1.93 0.03 11.93
CA ILE A 182 -2.54 -0.05 10.60
C ILE A 182 -4.03 0.32 10.56
N HIS A 183 -4.71 0.31 11.72
CA HIS A 183 -6.10 0.74 11.87
C HIS A 183 -6.22 2.22 12.23
N ASN A 184 -5.09 2.94 12.33
CA ASN A 184 -5.13 4.36 12.60
C ASN A 184 -5.73 5.12 11.40
N PRO A 185 -6.73 5.99 11.62
CA PRO A 185 -7.42 6.68 10.53
C PRO A 185 -6.49 7.59 9.74
N ASP A 186 -5.51 8.24 10.39
CA ASP A 186 -4.57 9.14 9.71
C ASP A 186 -3.59 8.37 8.81
N VAL A 187 -3.22 7.16 9.23
CA VAL A 187 -2.41 6.24 8.40
C VAL A 187 -3.26 5.75 7.22
N SER A 188 -4.53 5.44 7.47
CA SER A 188 -5.46 5.01 6.42
C SER A 188 -5.70 6.10 5.37
N LEU A 189 -5.72 7.37 5.77
CA LEU A 189 -5.87 8.54 4.88
C LEU A 189 -4.69 8.70 3.88
N LEU A 190 -3.59 7.96 4.05
CA LEU A 190 -2.56 7.85 3.00
C LEU A 190 -3.11 7.25 1.71
N ALA A 191 -4.09 6.35 1.81
CA ALA A 191 -4.72 5.72 0.66
C ALA A 191 -5.40 6.75 -0.24
N HIS A 192 -6.15 7.71 0.32
CA HIS A 192 -6.74 8.82 -0.44
C HIS A 192 -5.69 9.65 -1.17
N TYR A 193 -4.57 9.95 -0.49
CA TYR A 193 -3.49 10.70 -1.11
C TYR A 193 -2.91 9.97 -2.32
N PHE A 194 -2.52 8.69 -2.18
CA PHE A 194 -1.98 7.92 -3.31
C PHE A 194 -3.03 7.64 -4.39
N ALA A 195 -4.31 7.51 -4.03
CA ALA A 195 -5.41 7.42 -4.97
C ALA A 195 -5.59 8.68 -5.82
N SER A 196 -5.40 9.88 -5.22
CA SER A 196 -5.50 11.15 -5.95
C SER A 196 -4.33 11.38 -6.92
N LYS A 197 -3.26 10.59 -6.80
CA LYS A 197 -1.99 10.72 -7.54
C LYS A 197 -1.72 9.49 -8.40
N SER A 198 -0.71 9.59 -9.25
CA SER A 198 -0.27 8.49 -10.10
C SER A 198 0.83 7.67 -9.42
N PHE A 199 0.57 7.15 -8.20
CA PHE A 199 1.54 6.36 -7.41
C PHE A 199 1.00 4.97 -7.03
N PRO A 200 0.69 4.10 -8.01
CA PRO A 200 0.20 2.76 -7.73
C PRO A 200 1.18 1.90 -6.92
N GLU A 201 2.50 2.13 -7.02
CA GLU A 201 3.52 1.43 -6.26
C GLU A 201 3.42 1.72 -4.76
N CYS A 202 3.23 2.99 -4.39
CA CYS A 202 3.01 3.38 -3.00
C CYS A 202 1.67 2.82 -2.47
N MET A 203 0.63 2.78 -3.31
CA MET A 203 -0.64 2.14 -2.96
C MET A 203 -0.47 0.62 -2.72
N ALA A 204 0.35 -0.05 -3.53
CA ALA A 204 0.65 -1.48 -3.37
C ALA A 204 1.32 -1.76 -2.02
N VAL A 205 2.24 -0.89 -1.58
CA VAL A 205 2.84 -0.97 -0.24
C VAL A 205 1.76 -0.87 0.85
N LEU A 206 0.81 0.07 0.75
CA LEU A 206 -0.27 0.17 1.74
C LEU A 206 -1.14 -1.10 1.81
N ILE A 207 -1.47 -1.67 0.65
CA ILE A 207 -2.25 -2.91 0.53
C ILE A 207 -1.51 -4.08 1.16
N GLN A 208 -0.20 -4.21 0.92
CA GLN A 208 0.64 -5.25 1.51
C GLN A 208 0.63 -5.20 3.05
N HIS A 209 0.59 -3.99 3.62
CA HIS A 209 0.48 -3.76 5.07
C HIS A 209 -0.95 -3.89 5.61
N ARG A 210 -1.92 -4.30 4.79
CA ARG A 210 -3.35 -4.48 5.17
C ARG A 210 -3.98 -3.21 5.77
N ILE A 211 -3.51 -2.04 5.32
CA ILE A 211 -4.15 -0.78 5.66
C ILE A 211 -5.55 -0.76 5.07
N ASN A 212 -6.50 -0.15 5.78
CA ASN A 212 -7.89 -0.10 5.34
C ASN A 212 -8.03 0.74 4.05
N ILE A 213 -8.15 0.08 2.90
CA ILE A 213 -8.37 0.71 1.59
C ILE A 213 -9.82 1.16 1.35
N ASN A 214 -10.71 0.90 2.30
CA ASN A 214 -12.12 1.30 2.28
C ASN A 214 -12.41 2.39 3.33
N CYS A 215 -11.37 3.04 3.86
CA CYS A 215 -11.55 4.20 4.72
C CYS A 215 -12.23 5.34 3.96
N THR A 216 -12.99 6.17 4.67
CA THR A 216 -13.64 7.34 4.08
C THR A 216 -12.94 8.62 4.53
N ASP A 217 -12.80 9.59 3.62
CA ASP A 217 -12.35 10.94 3.98
C ASP A 217 -13.51 11.78 4.55
N ILE A 218 -13.27 13.09 4.73
CA ILE A 218 -14.25 14.04 5.26
C ILE A 218 -15.48 14.21 4.35
N ASP A 219 -15.35 13.90 3.07
CA ASP A 219 -16.41 14.00 2.06
C ASP A 219 -17.12 12.64 1.85
N ASN A 220 -16.78 11.64 2.67
CA ASN A 220 -17.22 10.24 2.58
C ASN A 220 -16.74 9.50 1.32
N ASN A 221 -15.70 10.01 0.64
CA ASN A 221 -15.11 9.33 -0.51
C ASN A 221 -14.17 8.22 -0.03
N THR A 222 -14.21 7.06 -0.68
CA THR A 222 -13.18 6.02 -0.51
C THR A 222 -11.95 6.32 -1.36
N PRO A 223 -10.80 5.68 -1.10
CA PRO A 223 -9.66 5.72 -2.02
C PRO A 223 -10.03 5.36 -3.46
N LEU A 224 -10.97 4.44 -3.68
CA LEU A 224 -11.42 4.09 -5.02
C LEU A 224 -12.25 5.23 -5.65
N ASP A 225 -13.11 5.91 -4.89
CA ASP A 225 -13.82 7.10 -5.37
C ASP A 225 -12.82 8.16 -5.85
N VAL A 226 -11.84 8.50 -5.00
CA VAL A 226 -10.80 9.50 -5.31
C VAL A 226 -9.99 9.12 -6.55
N ALA A 227 -9.62 7.83 -6.71
CA ALA A 227 -8.86 7.36 -7.86
C ALA A 227 -9.65 7.49 -9.17
N ILE A 228 -10.95 7.20 -9.15
CA ILE A 228 -11.80 7.31 -10.34
C ILE A 228 -12.04 8.79 -10.68
N GLU A 229 -12.35 9.66 -9.70
CA GLU A 229 -12.54 11.10 -9.92
C GLU A 229 -11.29 11.77 -10.54
N ASN A 230 -10.10 11.34 -10.12
CA ASN A 230 -8.83 11.87 -10.61
C ASN A 230 -8.27 11.10 -11.82
N LEU A 231 -9.04 10.18 -12.39
CA LEU A 231 -8.68 9.35 -13.55
C LEU A 231 -7.37 8.57 -13.39
N LYS A 232 -7.08 8.10 -12.18
CA LYS A 232 -5.87 7.31 -11.84
C LYS A 232 -6.12 5.84 -12.14
N TYR A 233 -6.13 5.49 -13.42
CA TYR A 233 -6.49 4.16 -13.91
C TYR A 233 -5.71 3.03 -13.22
N ASP A 234 -4.38 3.10 -13.17
CA ASP A 234 -3.57 2.02 -12.58
C ASP A 234 -3.83 1.84 -11.09
N THR A 235 -3.99 2.94 -10.35
CA THR A 235 -4.34 2.92 -8.92
C THR A 235 -5.75 2.38 -8.70
N ALA A 236 -6.73 2.81 -9.50
CA ALA A 236 -8.11 2.31 -9.44
C ALA A 236 -8.17 0.81 -9.77
N LYS A 237 -7.41 0.37 -10.78
CA LYS A 237 -7.29 -1.05 -11.16
C LYS A 237 -6.74 -1.88 -10.00
N LEU A 238 -5.66 -1.41 -9.37
CA LEU A 238 -5.05 -2.07 -8.21
C LEU A 238 -6.02 -2.15 -7.02
N LEU A 239 -6.78 -1.09 -6.75
CA LEU A 239 -7.78 -1.05 -5.68
C LEU A 239 -8.93 -2.03 -5.94
N ILE A 240 -9.51 -2.03 -7.16
CA ILE A 240 -10.57 -2.97 -7.55
C ILE A 240 -10.09 -4.41 -7.44
N GLN A 241 -8.86 -4.67 -7.88
CA GLN A 241 -8.26 -5.99 -7.80
C GLN A 241 -8.17 -6.50 -6.35
N ASN A 242 -8.03 -5.60 -5.38
CA ASN A 242 -7.96 -5.91 -3.94
C ASN A 242 -9.29 -5.71 -3.20
N GLY A 243 -10.42 -5.71 -3.93
CA GLY A 243 -11.75 -5.67 -3.30
C GLY A 243 -12.11 -4.32 -2.67
N ALA A 244 -11.51 -3.22 -3.13
CA ALA A 244 -11.92 -1.89 -2.70
C ALA A 244 -13.38 -1.60 -3.13
N ILE A 245 -14.10 -0.85 -2.31
CA ILE A 245 -15.46 -0.39 -2.61
C ILE A 245 -15.48 1.10 -2.95
N CYS A 246 -16.41 1.51 -3.81
CA CYS A 246 -16.67 2.91 -4.12
C CYS A 246 -18.16 3.22 -4.02
N SER A 247 -18.48 4.50 -3.95
CA SER A 247 -19.85 5.00 -4.00
C SER A 247 -20.49 4.77 -5.38
N PRO A 248 -21.83 4.62 -5.46
CA PRO A 248 -22.53 4.36 -6.73
C PRO A 248 -22.66 5.61 -7.64
N VAL A 249 -22.30 6.81 -7.16
CA VAL A 249 -22.63 8.09 -7.80
C VAL A 249 -21.74 8.42 -9.00
N LEU A 250 -20.59 7.74 -9.13
CA LEU A 250 -19.44 8.17 -9.92
C LEU A 250 -19.52 7.97 -11.46
N ILE A 251 -20.71 7.70 -12.01
CA ILE A 251 -20.87 7.17 -13.39
C ILE A 251 -21.00 8.27 -14.47
N LYS A 252 -20.92 9.57 -14.14
CA LYS A 252 -21.14 10.61 -15.17
C LYS A 252 -19.85 10.94 -15.94
N GLN A 253 -19.78 10.45 -17.18
CA GLN A 253 -18.79 10.77 -18.22
C GLN A 253 -17.34 10.32 -17.94
N LEU A 254 -17.14 9.01 -17.76
CA LEU A 254 -15.81 8.41 -17.63
C LEU A 254 -15.16 8.15 -19.00
N PRO A 255 -13.82 8.27 -19.13
CA PRO A 255 -13.08 7.79 -20.30
C PRO A 255 -13.31 6.29 -20.54
N PHE A 256 -13.18 5.85 -21.79
CA PHE A 256 -13.47 4.48 -22.22
C PHE A 256 -12.81 3.39 -21.35
N GLU A 257 -11.54 3.57 -20.99
CA GLU A 257 -10.81 2.60 -20.16
C GLU A 257 -11.32 2.56 -18.71
N MET A 258 -11.57 3.72 -18.11
CA MET A 258 -12.10 3.81 -16.75
C MET A 258 -13.54 3.27 -16.68
N ALA A 259 -14.34 3.52 -17.72
CA ALA A 259 -15.67 2.95 -17.84
C ALA A 259 -15.63 1.41 -17.92
N ALA A 260 -14.64 0.83 -18.63
CA ALA A 260 -14.48 -0.62 -18.72
C ALA A 260 -14.13 -1.22 -17.37
N LEU A 261 -13.21 -0.56 -16.66
CA LEU A 261 -12.79 -0.96 -15.33
C LEU A 261 -13.95 -0.89 -14.32
N LEU A 262 -14.78 0.16 -14.38
CA LEU A 262 -15.93 0.30 -13.50
C LEU A 262 -17.01 -0.75 -13.82
N ASN A 263 -17.19 -1.12 -15.08
CA ASN A 263 -18.10 -2.22 -15.44
C ASN A 263 -17.62 -3.57 -14.88
N THR A 264 -16.31 -3.84 -15.01
CA THR A 264 -15.67 -4.99 -14.36
C THR A 264 -15.90 -5.00 -12.85
N TYR A 265 -15.71 -3.86 -12.18
CA TYR A 265 -16.01 -3.72 -10.76
C TYR A 265 -17.47 -4.04 -10.43
N GLN A 266 -18.42 -3.48 -11.18
CA GLN A 266 -19.86 -3.71 -10.98
C GLN A 266 -20.21 -5.18 -11.13
N PHE A 267 -19.66 -5.87 -12.13
CA PHE A 267 -19.83 -7.30 -12.30
C PHE A 267 -19.39 -8.08 -11.06
N PHE A 268 -18.15 -7.89 -10.57
CA PHE A 268 -17.65 -8.61 -9.39
C PHE A 268 -18.41 -8.26 -8.10
N GLN A 269 -18.79 -6.99 -7.92
CA GLN A 269 -19.55 -6.56 -6.76
C GLN A 269 -20.97 -7.15 -6.76
N LYS A 270 -21.68 -7.13 -7.89
CA LYS A 270 -23.07 -7.58 -8.00
C LYS A 270 -23.23 -9.09 -8.05
N THR A 271 -22.17 -9.81 -8.41
CA THR A 271 -22.13 -11.28 -8.36
C THR A 271 -21.66 -11.83 -7.01
N ASN A 272 -21.50 -10.95 -6.00
CA ASN A 272 -20.99 -11.31 -4.67
C ASN A 272 -19.62 -12.01 -4.71
N TYR A 273 -18.78 -11.73 -5.71
CA TYR A 273 -17.45 -12.35 -5.81
C TYR A 273 -16.60 -12.11 -4.56
N PHE A 274 -16.72 -10.92 -3.98
CA PHE A 274 -15.97 -10.52 -2.79
C PHE A 274 -16.58 -10.99 -1.45
N SER A 275 -17.60 -11.85 -1.47
CA SER A 275 -18.14 -12.46 -0.25
C SER A 275 -17.15 -13.45 0.36
N ASP A 276 -16.53 -14.29 -0.49
CA ASP A 276 -15.57 -15.31 -0.07
C ASP A 276 -14.13 -14.97 -0.47
N LYS A 277 -13.94 -14.03 -1.40
CA LYS A 277 -12.64 -13.68 -1.99
C LYS A 277 -12.26 -12.24 -1.69
N THR A 278 -10.99 -11.97 -1.42
CA THR A 278 -10.49 -10.61 -1.16
C THR A 278 -9.69 -10.04 -2.33
N PHE A 279 -9.43 -10.84 -3.36
CA PHE A 279 -8.53 -10.51 -4.46
C PHE A 279 -8.99 -11.14 -5.78
N ILE A 280 -8.87 -10.39 -6.87
CA ILE A 280 -9.11 -10.86 -8.24
C ILE A 280 -7.76 -11.25 -8.87
N PRO A 281 -7.58 -12.50 -9.34
CA PRO A 281 -6.38 -12.91 -10.07
C PRO A 281 -6.14 -12.07 -11.33
N ASP A 282 -4.87 -11.82 -11.68
CA ASP A 282 -4.49 -10.97 -12.82
C ASP A 282 -5.16 -11.39 -14.14
N GLN A 283 -5.16 -12.70 -14.43
CA GLN A 283 -5.77 -13.24 -15.65
C GLN A 283 -7.29 -13.03 -15.67
N VAL A 284 -7.95 -13.26 -14.52
CA VAL A 284 -9.40 -13.09 -14.38
C VAL A 284 -9.79 -11.62 -14.56
N LEU A 285 -9.01 -10.70 -13.97
CA LEU A 285 -9.20 -9.27 -14.15
C LEU A 285 -8.96 -8.85 -15.60
N ALA A 286 -7.89 -9.36 -16.24
CA ALA A 286 -7.56 -9.06 -17.63
C ALA A 286 -8.65 -9.51 -18.59
N ASP A 287 -9.20 -10.71 -18.39
CA ASP A 287 -10.29 -11.24 -19.21
C ASP A 287 -11.59 -10.49 -18.97
N SER A 288 -11.93 -10.18 -17.72
CA SER A 288 -13.09 -9.33 -17.39
C SER A 288 -12.99 -7.96 -18.05
N LEU A 289 -11.80 -7.35 -18.06
CA LEU A 289 -11.58 -6.06 -18.73
C LEU A 289 -11.78 -6.15 -20.25
N LYS A 290 -11.34 -7.24 -20.90
CA LYS A 290 -11.61 -7.45 -22.34
C LYS A 290 -13.12 -7.55 -22.60
N ILE A 291 -13.85 -8.28 -21.76
CA ILE A 291 -15.31 -8.42 -21.85
C ILE A 291 -15.98 -7.06 -21.65
N SER A 292 -15.60 -6.31 -20.62
CA SER A 292 -16.13 -4.96 -20.35
C SER A 292 -15.87 -3.96 -21.48
N LYS A 293 -14.73 -4.08 -22.18
CA LYS A 293 -14.42 -3.27 -23.38
C LYS A 293 -15.33 -3.65 -24.55
N PHE A 294 -15.60 -4.95 -24.76
CA PHE A 294 -16.55 -5.42 -25.76
C PHE A 294 -17.97 -4.90 -25.48
N VAL A 295 -18.44 -4.98 -24.23
CA VAL A 295 -19.80 -4.56 -23.84
C VAL A 295 -20.07 -3.08 -24.14
N GLN A 296 -19.06 -2.22 -24.07
CA GLN A 296 -19.19 -0.80 -24.40
C GLN A 296 -19.37 -0.52 -25.90
N ASN A 297 -18.79 -1.35 -26.77
CA ASN A 297 -18.90 -1.20 -28.23
C ASN A 297 -19.00 -2.59 -28.89
N PRO A 298 -20.15 -3.27 -28.74
CA PRO A 298 -20.29 -4.66 -29.14
C PRO A 298 -20.41 -4.78 -30.66
N THR A 299 -19.55 -5.60 -31.26
CA THR A 299 -19.64 -6.02 -32.66
C THR A 299 -19.42 -7.52 -32.76
N TYR A 300 -20.02 -8.16 -33.78
CA TYR A 300 -19.89 -9.61 -33.95
C TYR A 300 -18.43 -10.07 -34.15
N ASP A 301 -17.62 -9.29 -34.88
CA ASP A 301 -16.20 -9.60 -35.07
C ASP A 301 -15.40 -9.56 -33.75
N LEU A 302 -15.74 -8.63 -32.85
CA LEU A 302 -15.12 -8.56 -31.52
C LEU A 302 -15.59 -9.71 -30.63
N TRP A 303 -16.84 -10.14 -30.78
CA TRP A 303 -17.38 -11.31 -30.07
C TRP A 303 -16.60 -12.58 -30.43
N LEU A 304 -16.35 -12.84 -31.72
CA LEU A 304 -15.56 -14.01 -32.14
C LEU A 304 -14.13 -13.99 -31.59
N LYS A 305 -13.46 -12.84 -31.60
CA LYS A 305 -12.12 -12.69 -30.99
C LYS A 305 -12.15 -12.89 -29.48
N LEU A 306 -13.17 -12.37 -28.81
CA LEU A 306 -13.35 -12.55 -27.37
C LEU A 306 -13.49 -14.04 -27.01
N GLN A 307 -14.02 -14.88 -27.92
CA GLN A 307 -14.16 -16.31 -27.69
C GLN A 307 -12.83 -17.05 -27.55
N SER A 308 -11.82 -16.67 -28.33
CA SER A 308 -10.46 -17.24 -28.25
C SER A 308 -9.61 -16.63 -27.15
N ASP A 309 -9.86 -15.36 -26.81
CA ASP A 309 -8.91 -14.55 -26.03
C ASP A 309 -9.19 -14.51 -24.53
N THR A 310 -10.32 -15.06 -24.08
CA THR A 310 -10.72 -15.07 -22.66
C THR A 310 -11.07 -16.47 -22.18
N ASP A 311 -10.88 -16.71 -20.89
CA ASP A 311 -11.45 -17.90 -20.25
C ASP A 311 -12.97 -18.02 -20.48
N TYR A 312 -13.45 -19.25 -20.68
CA TYR A 312 -14.84 -19.54 -21.02
C TYR A 312 -15.79 -19.19 -19.87
N ASN A 313 -15.42 -19.53 -18.63
CA ASN A 313 -16.30 -19.40 -17.48
C ASN A 313 -16.49 -17.94 -17.10
N ILE A 314 -15.41 -17.15 -17.05
CA ILE A 314 -15.50 -15.71 -16.78
C ILE A 314 -16.30 -15.00 -17.87
N ARG A 315 -16.08 -15.35 -19.14
CA ARG A 315 -16.83 -14.79 -20.26
C ARG A 315 -18.31 -15.10 -20.15
N LEU A 316 -18.67 -16.36 -19.93
CA LEU A 316 -20.06 -16.77 -19.82
C LEU A 316 -20.75 -16.09 -18.64
N ALA A 317 -20.11 -16.05 -17.47
CA ALA A 317 -20.67 -15.43 -16.27
C ALA A 317 -20.89 -13.92 -16.45
N GLN A 318 -19.88 -13.21 -16.96
CA GLN A 318 -19.98 -11.77 -17.16
C GLN A 318 -20.97 -11.43 -18.28
N ILE A 319 -20.91 -12.07 -19.43
CA ILE A 319 -21.86 -11.80 -20.53
C ILE A 319 -23.31 -12.08 -20.09
N ARG A 320 -23.56 -13.15 -19.32
CA ARG A 320 -24.90 -13.40 -18.75
C ARG A 320 -25.37 -12.27 -17.85
N TYR A 321 -24.49 -11.71 -17.02
CA TYR A 321 -24.80 -10.54 -16.21
C TYR A 321 -25.08 -9.30 -17.09
N GLU A 322 -24.23 -9.04 -18.07
CA GLU A 322 -24.32 -7.85 -18.94
C GLU A 322 -25.55 -7.89 -19.86
N VAL A 323 -25.95 -9.05 -20.36
CA VAL A 323 -27.19 -9.24 -21.13
C VAL A 323 -28.42 -8.96 -20.26
N LYS A 324 -28.40 -9.31 -18.96
CA LYS A 324 -29.48 -8.96 -18.03
C LYS A 324 -29.58 -7.45 -17.83
N VAL A 325 -28.45 -6.75 -17.81
CA VAL A 325 -28.39 -5.27 -17.68
C VAL A 325 -28.79 -4.59 -18.99
N ASN A 326 -28.34 -5.10 -20.13
CA ASN A 326 -28.62 -4.58 -21.46
C ASN A 326 -29.03 -5.71 -22.44
N PRO A 327 -30.34 -5.99 -22.58
CA PRO A 327 -30.84 -7.09 -23.43
C PRO A 327 -30.46 -6.97 -24.91
N LYS A 328 -30.11 -5.77 -25.41
CA LYS A 328 -29.68 -5.58 -26.80
C LYS A 328 -28.34 -6.25 -27.12
N LEU A 329 -27.56 -6.59 -26.10
CA LEU A 329 -26.30 -7.32 -26.28
C LEU A 329 -26.55 -8.72 -26.85
N LEU A 330 -27.69 -9.33 -26.54
CA LEU A 330 -28.04 -10.68 -26.98
C LEU A 330 -28.16 -10.78 -28.50
N SER A 331 -28.85 -9.82 -29.14
CA SER A 331 -29.02 -9.84 -30.61
C SER A 331 -27.69 -9.78 -31.36
N ILE A 332 -26.67 -9.14 -30.79
CA ILE A 332 -25.34 -9.03 -31.41
C ILE A 332 -24.54 -10.33 -31.24
N ILE A 333 -24.75 -11.05 -30.14
CA ILE A 333 -24.07 -12.31 -29.83
C ILE A 333 -24.68 -13.48 -30.63
N GLU A 334 -26.00 -13.42 -30.90
CA GLU A 334 -26.75 -14.47 -31.59
C GLU A 334 -26.75 -14.36 -33.13
N GLU A 335 -26.34 -13.24 -33.73
CA GLU A 335 -26.39 -13.05 -35.19
C GLU A 335 -25.31 -13.85 -35.94
N PRO A 336 -25.64 -14.85 -36.79
CA PRO A 336 -24.69 -15.38 -37.76
C PRO A 336 -24.55 -14.41 -38.95
N PRO A 337 -23.39 -14.36 -39.64
CA PRO A 337 -23.28 -13.61 -40.88
C PRO A 337 -24.18 -14.29 -41.92
N THR A 338 -25.31 -13.66 -42.24
CA THR A 338 -26.16 -14.09 -43.35
C THR A 338 -25.38 -13.93 -44.66
N GLN A 339 -24.79 -15.02 -45.16
CA GLN A 339 -24.51 -15.17 -46.58
C GLN A 339 -25.08 -16.50 -47.10
N SER A 340 -26.03 -16.35 -48.04
CA SER A 340 -26.58 -17.36 -48.95
C SER A 340 -27.71 -18.28 -48.47
N ARG A 341 -28.92 -17.72 -48.30
CA ARG A 341 -30.12 -18.38 -48.85
C ARG A 341 -30.05 -18.30 -50.38
N LYS A 342 -29.18 -19.11 -51.01
CA LYS A 342 -29.37 -19.46 -52.42
C LYS A 342 -30.42 -20.56 -52.45
N THR A 343 -31.59 -20.18 -52.97
CA THR A 343 -32.62 -21.05 -53.56
C THR A 343 -32.15 -22.47 -53.84
N ARG A 344 -32.67 -23.46 -53.10
CA ARG A 344 -32.66 -24.86 -53.54
C ARG A 344 -33.63 -24.98 -54.72
N GLN A 345 -33.10 -24.86 -55.94
CA GLN A 345 -33.70 -25.51 -57.09
C GLN A 345 -33.20 -26.96 -57.14
N SER A 346 -34.15 -27.82 -57.44
CA SER A 346 -34.12 -29.28 -57.54
C SER A 346 -33.19 -29.81 -58.63
N SER A 347 -32.34 -30.78 -58.27
CA SER A 347 -31.88 -31.96 -59.03
C SER A 347 -30.65 -32.49 -58.28
N GLY A 348 -30.63 -33.65 -57.64
CA GLY A 348 -30.70 -34.96 -58.26
C GLY A 348 -29.34 -35.66 -58.06
N THR A 349 -29.39 -36.94 -57.69
CA THR A 349 -28.30 -37.94 -57.58
C THR A 349 -27.41 -38.00 -56.33
N ILE A 350 -27.49 -39.22 -55.77
CA ILE A 350 -26.78 -39.92 -54.70
C ILE A 350 -25.29 -40.10 -55.02
N PHE A 351 -24.40 -39.97 -54.03
CA PHE A 351 -23.43 -41.01 -53.60
C PHE A 351 -22.77 -40.60 -52.27
N ASP A 352 -22.58 -41.62 -51.42
CA ASP A 352 -22.05 -41.61 -50.06
C ASP A 352 -20.56 -41.21 -49.97
N GLU A 353 -20.15 -40.66 -48.82
CA GLU A 353 -19.08 -41.20 -47.95
C GLU A 353 -18.79 -40.26 -46.74
N GLU A 354 -19.01 -40.80 -45.54
CA GLU A 354 -18.30 -40.64 -44.26
C GLU A 354 -17.25 -39.49 -44.16
N THR A 355 -17.29 -38.55 -43.20
CA THR A 355 -17.01 -38.74 -41.75
C THR A 355 -16.96 -37.37 -41.05
N ASP A 356 -17.26 -37.38 -39.74
CA ASP A 356 -16.88 -36.43 -38.67
C ASP A 356 -17.22 -34.93 -38.78
N ASP A 357 -18.31 -34.55 -38.10
CA ASP A 357 -18.50 -33.20 -37.56
C ASP A 357 -19.28 -33.31 -36.23
N ASN A 358 -18.56 -33.48 -35.11
CA ASN A 358 -19.10 -33.22 -33.77
C ASN A 358 -18.86 -31.73 -33.43
N LEU A 359 -19.78 -30.88 -33.89
CA LEU A 359 -19.99 -29.52 -33.38
C LEU A 359 -21.32 -29.51 -32.61
N GLU A 360 -21.28 -29.81 -31.31
CA GLU A 360 -22.42 -29.54 -30.43
C GLU A 360 -22.51 -28.03 -30.18
N LEU A 361 -23.38 -27.39 -30.97
CA LEU A 361 -23.96 -26.09 -30.73
C LEU A 361 -25.08 -26.25 -29.69
N GLU A 362 -24.82 -25.95 -28.41
CA GLU A 362 -25.90 -25.77 -27.44
C GLU A 362 -26.44 -24.34 -27.47
N MET A 363 -27.71 -24.25 -27.84
CA MET A 363 -28.51 -23.03 -27.92
C MET A 363 -28.80 -22.46 -26.53
N ILE A 364 -28.72 -21.14 -26.41
CA ILE A 364 -29.26 -20.40 -25.26
C ILE A 364 -30.79 -20.44 -25.38
N ASP A 365 -31.43 -21.34 -24.63
CA ASP A 365 -32.88 -21.48 -24.65
C ASP A 365 -33.54 -20.31 -23.93
N SER A 366 -34.06 -19.37 -24.73
CA SER A 366 -34.94 -18.31 -24.28
C SER A 366 -36.37 -18.79 -24.49
N GLN A 367 -37.04 -19.23 -23.41
CA GLN A 367 -38.49 -19.11 -23.12
C GLN A 367 -38.93 -20.23 -22.15
N SER A 368 -39.01 -19.92 -20.86
CA SER A 368 -40.16 -20.38 -20.05
C SER A 368 -40.52 -19.33 -19.01
N SER A 369 -41.64 -18.66 -19.25
CA SER A 369 -42.33 -17.76 -18.34
C SER A 369 -43.41 -18.55 -17.61
N ASN A 370 -43.35 -18.60 -16.27
CA ASN A 370 -44.48 -18.27 -15.38
C ASN A 370 -44.14 -18.45 -13.88
N VAL A 371 -43.81 -17.31 -13.26
CA VAL A 371 -44.33 -16.74 -11.99
C VAL A 371 -44.52 -17.68 -10.78
N THR A 372 -43.73 -17.46 -9.73
CA THR A 372 -44.19 -16.78 -8.49
C THR A 372 -43.01 -16.21 -7.69
N MET A 373 -43.21 -15.00 -7.18
CA MET A 373 -42.32 -14.24 -6.31
C MET A 373 -42.21 -14.93 -4.94
N GLU A 374 -40.99 -15.06 -4.41
CA GLU A 374 -40.73 -14.74 -3.00
C GLU A 374 -39.43 -13.93 -2.91
N LEU A 375 -39.60 -12.69 -2.47
CA LEU A 375 -38.54 -11.84 -1.95
C LEU A 375 -38.10 -12.41 -0.60
N GLY A 376 -36.82 -12.74 -0.48
CA GLY A 376 -36.18 -12.92 0.82
C GLY A 376 -35.44 -14.23 0.95
N GLY A 377 -34.13 -14.13 1.13
CA GLY A 377 -33.31 -15.21 1.64
C GLY A 377 -32.87 -16.24 0.60
N GLU A 378 -31.59 -16.56 0.71
CA GLU A 378 -30.99 -17.83 0.31
C GLU A 378 -30.46 -18.00 -1.14
N ILE A 379 -29.13 -17.88 -1.20
CA ILE A 379 -28.21 -18.85 -1.81
C ILE A 379 -28.20 -18.86 -3.35
N MET A 380 -27.48 -17.89 -3.93
CA MET A 380 -26.66 -18.16 -5.11
C MET A 380 -25.42 -18.96 -4.65
N GLU A 381 -25.55 -20.27 -4.43
CA GLU A 381 -24.39 -21.17 -4.41
C GLU A 381 -24.46 -22.10 -5.63
N PRO A 382 -23.33 -22.49 -6.23
CA PRO A 382 -22.08 -21.73 -6.37
C PRO A 382 -21.55 -21.86 -7.81
N LEU A 383 -21.60 -20.79 -8.60
CA LEU A 383 -20.89 -20.71 -9.89
C LEU A 383 -19.34 -20.67 -9.74
N PHE A 384 -18.82 -20.92 -8.53
CA PHE A 384 -17.41 -20.79 -8.17
C PHE A 384 -16.81 -21.97 -7.39
N LYS A 385 -17.51 -23.10 -7.16
CA LYS A 385 -16.95 -24.22 -6.38
C LYS A 385 -15.96 -25.11 -7.13
N ASP A 386 -16.05 -25.22 -8.46
CA ASP A 386 -15.37 -26.31 -9.17
C ASP A 386 -14.09 -25.94 -9.95
N TYR A 387 -13.46 -24.78 -9.70
CA TYR A 387 -12.43 -24.28 -10.63
C TYR A 387 -11.04 -23.94 -10.08
N TYR A 388 -10.77 -24.06 -8.79
CA TYR A 388 -9.40 -23.88 -8.28
C TYR A 388 -9.14 -24.75 -7.04
N GLU A 389 -8.95 -26.06 -7.25
CA GLU A 389 -8.11 -26.89 -6.39
C GLU A 389 -6.69 -27.01 -6.96
#